data_AF-A0A7V9C015-F1
#
_entry.id   AF-A0A7V9C015-F1
#
_cell.length_a   1.000
_cell.length_b   1.000
_cell.length_c   1.000
_cell.angle_alpha   90.00
_cell.angle_beta   90.00
_cell.angle_gamma   90.00
#
_symmetry.space_group_name_H-M   'P 1'
#
loop_
_entity.id
_entity.type
_entity.pdbx_description
1 polymer ?
#
loop_
_entity_poly.entity_id
_entity_poly.type
_entity_poly.pdbx_seq_one_letter_code
_entity_poly.pdbx_strand_id
1 'polypeptide(L)'
;GVGVTEGLGLLLATGASDCERIRDGFVAQPASTLSALAYVAVGIWIVVRFRQRVARVFGLLVVVVGVGSVGYHGWDDGRVEFVHDAAFSGALLFIAGFELVHSRLAGGRFPIERRSVGYWVGTGAFAIGLTVNLLGRTDAPLCAPGSAIQWHAVWHVATAAALGAWAWGALGQKVRDFDQTRRTYGGDAVQSHGADVPAGDAY
;
A
#
# COMPACT_ATOMS: atom_id res chain seq x y z
N GLY A 1 22.67 -15.49 -21.86
CA GLY A 1 21.59 -15.69 -20.89
C GLY A 1 21.78 -14.66 -19.81
N VAL A 2 20.85 -13.72 -19.68
CA VAL A 2 20.91 -12.67 -18.67
C VAL A 2 20.67 -13.34 -17.31
N GLY A 3 21.64 -13.25 -16.41
CA GLY A 3 21.59 -13.92 -15.11
C GLY A 3 20.46 -13.36 -14.26
N VAL A 4 19.81 -14.21 -13.47
CA VAL A 4 18.76 -13.82 -12.50
C VAL A 4 19.26 -12.72 -11.54
N THR A 5 20.57 -12.62 -11.33
CA THR A 5 21.24 -11.56 -10.57
C THR A 5 21.29 -10.20 -11.28
N GLU A 6 21.37 -10.16 -12.62
CA GLU A 6 21.30 -8.92 -13.41
C GLU A 6 19.86 -8.42 -13.54
N GLY A 7 18.89 -9.34 -13.61
CA GLY A 7 17.46 -9.01 -13.56
C GLY A 7 17.03 -8.45 -12.20
N LEU A 8 17.56 -8.98 -11.10
CA LEU A 8 17.43 -8.37 -9.77
C LEU A 8 18.18 -7.04 -9.68
N GLY A 9 19.36 -6.93 -10.30
CA GLY A 9 20.15 -5.70 -10.37
C GLY A 9 19.42 -4.54 -11.06
N LEU A 10 18.60 -4.80 -12.08
CA LEU A 10 17.76 -3.78 -12.72
C LEU A 10 16.60 -3.31 -11.82
N LEU A 11 16.16 -4.18 -10.89
CA LEU A 11 15.16 -3.86 -9.85
C LEU A 11 15.79 -3.19 -8.61
N LEU A 12 17.11 -3.33 -8.42
CA LEU A 12 17.86 -2.87 -7.23
C LEU A 12 18.81 -1.69 -7.53
N ALA A 13 19.00 -1.29 -8.80
CA ALA A 13 19.81 -0.14 -9.19
C ALA A 13 19.00 1.17 -9.09
N THR A 14 18.46 1.47 -7.91
CA THR A 14 17.76 2.73 -7.61
C THR A 14 18.70 3.78 -7.01
N GLY A 15 19.83 3.35 -6.43
CA GLY A 15 20.71 4.18 -5.60
C GLY A 15 21.47 5.33 -6.29
N ALA A 16 21.45 5.43 -7.63
CA ALA A 16 22.12 6.50 -8.39
C ALA A 16 21.21 7.22 -9.41
N SER A 17 19.89 7.03 -9.27
CA SER A 17 18.93 7.36 -10.35
C SER A 17 18.09 8.61 -10.12
N ASP A 18 18.17 9.24 -8.95
CA ASP A 18 17.33 10.40 -8.65
C ASP A 18 17.85 11.65 -9.35
N CYS A 19 16.98 12.30 -10.11
CA CYS A 19 17.32 13.53 -10.78
C CYS A 19 17.45 14.73 -9.82
N GLU A 20 16.83 14.68 -8.64
CA GLU A 20 16.78 15.82 -7.72
C GLU A 20 18.18 16.28 -7.30
N ARG A 21 18.44 17.59 -7.39
CA ARG A 21 19.70 18.18 -6.92
C ARG A 21 19.85 17.97 -5.41
N ILE A 22 20.93 17.28 -5.05
CA ILE A 22 21.42 17.13 -3.68
C ILE A 22 21.89 18.49 -3.14
N ARG A 23 21.42 18.86 -1.95
CA ARG A 23 21.76 20.09 -1.23
C ARG A 23 22.47 19.75 0.08
N ASP A 24 23.25 20.69 0.60
CA ASP A 24 23.85 20.56 1.93
C ASP A 24 22.78 20.66 3.03
N GLY A 25 22.92 19.85 4.09
CA GLY A 25 22.06 19.86 5.27
C GLY A 25 21.35 18.53 5.52
N PHE A 26 20.41 18.52 6.48
CA PHE A 26 19.67 17.31 6.90
C PHE A 26 18.55 16.89 5.93
N VAL A 27 18.24 17.73 4.94
CA VAL A 27 17.24 17.46 3.90
C VAL A 27 17.91 17.69 2.55
N ALA A 28 18.66 16.68 2.12
CA ALA A 28 19.49 16.73 0.93
C ALA A 28 18.66 16.82 -0.35
N GLN A 29 17.54 16.09 -0.43
CA GLN A 29 16.60 16.09 -1.55
C GLN A 29 15.18 16.45 -1.05
N PRO A 30 14.83 17.75 -0.95
CA PRO A 30 13.56 18.19 -0.36
C PRO A 30 12.29 17.60 -0.96
N ALA A 31 12.18 17.49 -2.28
CA ALA A 31 10.96 16.99 -2.91
C ALA A 31 10.79 15.48 -2.66
N SER A 32 11.86 14.69 -2.82
CA SER A 32 11.86 13.26 -2.50
C SER A 32 11.60 13.01 -1.01
N THR A 33 12.25 13.77 -0.12
CA THR A 33 12.05 13.64 1.34
C THR A 33 10.61 13.95 1.76
N LEU A 34 10.04 15.05 1.27
CA LEU A 34 8.68 15.44 1.65
C LEU A 34 7.62 14.50 1.07
N SER A 35 7.79 14.06 -0.18
CA SER A 35 6.85 13.13 -0.82
C SER A 35 6.86 11.74 -0.18
N ALA A 36 7.99 11.30 0.38
CA ALA A 36 8.09 10.05 1.12
C ALA A 36 7.15 9.98 2.35
N LEU A 37 6.75 11.13 2.90
CA LEU A 37 5.73 11.19 3.96
C LEU A 37 4.36 10.65 3.51
N ALA A 38 4.11 10.55 2.20
CA ALA A 38 2.91 9.90 1.68
C ALA A 38 2.82 8.42 2.13
N TYR A 39 3.94 7.70 2.16
CA TYR A 39 3.98 6.34 2.69
C TYR A 39 3.64 6.31 4.18
N VAL A 40 4.22 7.22 4.97
CA VAL A 40 3.94 7.32 6.41
C VAL A 40 2.46 7.59 6.65
N ALA A 41 1.87 8.55 5.92
CA ALA A 41 0.46 8.90 6.02
C ALA A 41 -0.45 7.72 5.65
N VAL A 42 -0.17 7.03 4.55
CA VAL A 42 -0.94 5.84 4.11
C VAL A 42 -0.78 4.69 5.10
N GLY A 43 0.43 4.43 5.58
CA GLY A 43 0.70 3.38 6.55
C GLY A 43 -0.04 3.60 7.87
N ILE A 44 -0.01 4.83 8.40
CA ILE A 44 -0.81 5.22 9.59
C ILE A 44 -2.30 5.06 9.30
N TRP A 45 -2.78 5.54 8.15
CA TRP A 45 -4.17 5.37 7.75
C TRP A 45 -4.58 3.89 7.75
N ILE A 46 -3.77 2.98 7.21
CA ILE A 46 -4.03 1.53 7.23
C ILE A 46 -4.13 1.01 8.68
N VAL A 47 -3.16 1.35 9.54
CA VAL A 47 -3.11 0.89 10.94
C VAL A 47 -4.35 1.36 11.73
N VAL A 48 -4.78 2.60 11.51
CA VAL A 48 -5.95 3.19 12.19
C VAL A 48 -7.26 2.65 11.61
N ARG A 49 -7.34 2.53 10.28
CA ARG A 49 -8.58 2.20 9.56
C ARG A 49 -8.97 0.73 9.67
N PHE A 50 -8.01 -0.18 9.73
CA PHE A 50 -8.24 -1.63 9.72
C PHE A 50 -7.77 -2.28 11.03
N ARG A 51 -8.69 -2.96 11.73
CA ARG A 51 -8.40 -3.49 13.07
C ARG A 51 -7.66 -4.84 13.09
N GLN A 52 -7.64 -5.53 11.96
CA GLN A 52 -7.02 -6.86 11.82
C GLN A 52 -5.49 -6.81 11.95
N ARG A 53 -4.91 -7.79 12.66
CA ARG A 53 -3.45 -7.89 12.89
C ARG A 53 -2.66 -7.83 11.57
N VAL A 54 -3.12 -8.56 10.55
CA VAL A 54 -2.50 -8.59 9.21
C VAL A 54 -2.45 -7.19 8.57
N ALA A 55 -3.48 -6.36 8.74
CA ALA A 55 -3.47 -5.00 8.22
C ALA A 55 -2.52 -4.08 9.00
N ARG A 56 -2.43 -4.27 10.32
CA ARG A 56 -1.47 -3.51 11.13
C ARG A 56 -0.03 -3.82 10.77
N VAL A 57 0.30 -5.10 10.56
CA VAL A 57 1.63 -5.51 10.07
C VAL A 57 1.93 -4.85 8.74
N PHE A 58 1.00 -4.92 7.78
CA PHE A 58 1.17 -4.27 6.49
C PHE A 58 1.34 -2.75 6.62
N GLY A 59 0.46 -2.08 7.37
CA GLY A 59 0.53 -0.63 7.58
C GLY A 59 1.83 -0.20 8.26
N LEU A 60 2.34 -0.96 9.23
CA LEU A 60 3.66 -0.72 9.85
C LEU A 60 4.80 -0.91 8.85
N LEU A 61 4.77 -1.94 8.01
CA LEU A 61 5.75 -2.10 6.93
C LEU A 61 5.76 -0.88 6.00
N VAL A 62 4.59 -0.37 5.62
CA VAL A 62 4.47 0.84 4.79
C VAL A 62 5.01 2.09 5.52
N VAL A 63 4.80 2.22 6.84
CA VAL A 63 5.44 3.29 7.62
C VAL A 63 6.96 3.17 7.60
N VAL A 64 7.51 1.96 7.76
CA VAL A 64 8.96 1.72 7.70
C VAL A 64 9.53 2.08 6.33
N VAL A 65 8.82 1.78 5.24
CA VAL A 65 9.19 2.26 3.89
C VAL A 65 9.31 3.78 3.86
N GLY A 66 8.30 4.49 4.38
CA GLY A 66 8.30 5.95 4.41
C GLY A 66 9.41 6.55 5.27
N VAL A 67 9.64 6.01 6.47
CA VAL A 67 10.72 6.47 7.36
C VAL A 67 12.09 6.19 6.76
N GLY A 68 12.30 5.02 6.15
CA GLY A 68 13.52 4.69 5.43
C GLY A 68 13.77 5.64 4.25
N SER A 69 12.73 5.93 3.46
CA SER A 69 12.81 6.87 2.33
C SER A 69 13.11 8.31 2.76
N VAL A 70 12.48 8.80 3.84
CA VAL A 70 12.82 10.10 4.44
C VAL A 70 14.28 10.16 4.86
N GLY A 71 14.81 9.08 5.43
CA GLY A 71 16.22 9.02 5.81
C GLY A 71 17.15 9.01 4.62
N TYR A 72 16.85 8.17 3.64
CA TYR A 72 17.62 8.02 2.41
C TYR A 72 17.77 9.35 1.66
N HIS A 73 16.68 10.07 1.43
CA HIS A 73 16.70 11.36 0.73
C HIS A 73 17.06 12.55 1.62
N GLY A 74 16.98 12.39 2.94
CA GLY A 74 17.21 13.44 3.91
C GLY A 74 18.68 13.59 4.27
N TRP A 75 19.20 12.61 5.00
CA TRP A 75 20.53 12.69 5.63
C TRP A 75 21.55 11.69 5.10
N ASP A 76 21.18 10.88 4.09
CA ASP A 76 22.05 9.99 3.30
C ASP A 76 23.04 9.17 4.14
N ASP A 77 22.52 8.17 4.86
CA ASP A 77 23.36 7.13 5.47
C ASP A 77 23.16 5.78 4.74
N GLY A 78 24.24 5.09 4.38
CA GLY A 78 24.12 3.82 3.63
C GLY A 78 23.34 2.71 4.37
N ARG A 79 23.00 2.88 5.66
CA ARG A 79 22.12 1.96 6.40
C ARG A 79 20.65 2.25 6.14
N VAL A 80 20.25 3.51 5.92
CA VAL A 80 18.86 3.87 5.56
C VAL A 80 18.50 3.47 4.15
N GLU A 81 19.44 3.44 3.20
CA GLU A 81 19.22 2.88 1.85
C GLU A 81 18.82 1.39 1.91
N PHE A 82 19.59 0.58 2.63
CA PHE A 82 19.27 -0.85 2.79
C PHE A 82 17.91 -1.06 3.47
N VAL A 83 17.61 -0.28 4.52
CA VAL A 83 16.32 -0.36 5.22
C VAL A 83 15.16 0.02 4.30
N HIS A 84 15.33 1.07 3.49
CA HIS A 84 14.36 1.50 2.49
C HIS A 84 14.04 0.38 1.49
N ASP A 85 15.07 -0.19 0.85
CA ASP A 85 14.91 -1.19 -0.20
C ASP A 85 14.37 -2.52 0.36
N ALA A 86 14.85 -2.94 1.53
CA ALA A 86 14.39 -4.14 2.20
C ALA A 86 12.92 -4.02 2.65
N ALA A 87 12.52 -2.85 3.16
CA ALA A 87 11.13 -2.60 3.57
C ALA A 87 10.18 -2.59 2.39
N PHE A 88 10.58 -1.97 1.27
CA PHE A 88 9.76 -1.94 0.05
C PHE A 88 9.59 -3.34 -0.53
N SER A 89 10.69 -4.10 -0.61
CA SER A 89 10.66 -5.52 -1.00
C SER A 89 9.79 -6.36 -0.06
N GLY A 90 9.88 -6.11 1.25
CA GLY A 90 9.03 -6.76 2.26
C GLY A 90 7.55 -6.47 2.06
N ALA A 91 7.17 -5.24 1.72
CA ALA A 91 5.78 -4.89 1.41
C ALA A 91 5.26 -5.59 0.15
N LEU A 92 6.08 -5.69 -0.91
CA LEU A 92 5.72 -6.43 -2.13
C LEU A 92 5.56 -7.94 -1.87
N LEU A 93 6.48 -8.53 -1.12
CA LEU A 93 6.41 -9.95 -0.73
C LEU A 93 5.19 -10.21 0.17
N PHE A 94 4.85 -9.28 1.04
CA PHE A 94 3.63 -9.37 1.85
C PHE A 94 2.38 -9.43 0.95
N ILE A 95 2.28 -8.54 -0.04
CA ILE A 95 1.15 -8.53 -0.99
C ILE A 95 1.10 -9.87 -1.74
N ALA A 96 2.21 -10.29 -2.36
CA ALA A 96 2.27 -11.54 -3.11
C ALA A 96 1.89 -12.76 -2.26
N GLY A 97 2.41 -12.85 -1.03
CA GLY A 97 2.08 -13.91 -0.08
C GLY A 97 0.61 -13.87 0.35
N PHE A 98 0.06 -12.67 0.60
CA PHE A 98 -1.35 -12.49 0.93
C PHE A 98 -2.25 -13.01 -0.20
N GLU A 99 -1.95 -12.64 -1.45
CA GLU A 99 -2.69 -13.10 -2.64
C GLU A 99 -2.59 -14.60 -2.84
N LEU A 100 -1.40 -15.17 -2.69
CA LEU A 100 -1.17 -16.61 -2.82
C LEU A 100 -1.98 -17.39 -1.78
N VAL A 101 -1.91 -17.00 -0.51
CA VAL A 101 -2.66 -17.66 0.57
C VAL A 101 -4.16 -17.56 0.31
N HIS A 102 -4.66 -16.38 -0.05
CA HIS A 102 -6.09 -16.19 -0.26
C HIS A 102 -6.61 -16.88 -1.52
N SER A 103 -5.84 -16.93 -2.61
CA SER A 103 -6.21 -17.68 -3.82
C SER A 103 -6.30 -19.19 -3.58
N ARG A 104 -5.42 -19.74 -2.71
CA ARG A 104 -5.45 -21.16 -2.33
C ARG A 104 -6.58 -21.52 -1.37
N LEU A 105 -6.91 -20.63 -0.43
CA LEU A 105 -7.88 -20.92 0.62
C LEU A 105 -9.35 -20.68 0.21
N ALA A 106 -9.61 -19.73 -0.69
CA ALA A 106 -10.98 -19.26 -0.93
C ALA A 106 -11.69 -19.87 -2.15
N GLY A 107 -11.09 -20.84 -2.84
CA GLY A 107 -11.73 -21.56 -3.95
C GLY A 107 -12.37 -20.68 -5.04
N GLY A 108 -11.88 -19.45 -5.24
CA GLY A 108 -12.37 -18.50 -6.25
C GLY A 108 -13.62 -17.70 -5.89
N ARG A 109 -14.19 -17.80 -4.67
CA ARG A 109 -15.40 -17.06 -4.29
C ARG A 109 -15.05 -15.79 -3.49
N PHE A 110 -14.65 -14.73 -4.19
CA PHE A 110 -14.45 -13.41 -3.58
C PHE A 110 -15.45 -12.39 -4.15
N PRO A 111 -15.88 -11.39 -3.37
CA PRO A 111 -16.60 -10.25 -3.90
C PRO A 111 -15.71 -9.50 -4.90
N ILE A 112 -16.04 -9.60 -6.19
CA ILE A 112 -15.18 -9.17 -7.30
C ILE A 112 -15.08 -7.64 -7.36
N GLU A 113 -16.15 -6.92 -7.07
CA GLU A 113 -16.29 -5.51 -7.48
C GLU A 113 -15.36 -4.53 -6.74
N ARG A 114 -15.26 -4.60 -5.41
CA ARG A 114 -14.36 -3.70 -4.66
C ARG A 114 -12.90 -4.09 -4.77
N ARG A 115 -12.64 -5.40 -4.86
CA ARG A 115 -11.29 -5.93 -4.99
C ARG A 115 -10.73 -5.58 -6.37
N SER A 116 -11.55 -5.68 -7.43
CA SER A 116 -11.18 -5.26 -8.79
C SER A 116 -10.91 -3.76 -8.88
N VAL A 117 -11.76 -2.91 -8.29
CA VAL A 117 -11.49 -1.45 -8.26
C VAL A 117 -10.19 -1.13 -7.55
N GLY A 118 -9.96 -1.71 -6.36
CA GLY A 118 -8.70 -1.51 -5.63
C GLY A 118 -7.46 -1.96 -6.42
N TYR A 119 -7.55 -3.08 -7.15
CA TYR A 119 -6.47 -3.53 -8.02
C TYR A 119 -6.28 -2.63 -9.23
N TRP A 120 -7.33 -2.25 -9.95
CA TRP A 120 -7.19 -1.40 -11.13
C TRP A 120 -6.61 -0.03 -10.77
N VAL A 121 -7.07 0.57 -9.66
CA VAL A 121 -6.50 1.81 -9.13
C VAL A 121 -5.05 1.58 -8.72
N GLY A 122 -4.75 0.50 -8.00
CA GLY A 122 -3.40 0.21 -7.53
C GLY A 122 -2.40 -0.04 -8.66
N THR A 123 -2.73 -0.91 -9.61
CA THR A 123 -1.93 -1.20 -10.79
C THR A 123 -1.77 0.02 -11.68
N GLY A 124 -2.83 0.80 -11.89
CA GLY A 124 -2.77 2.04 -12.66
C GLY A 124 -1.82 3.06 -12.03
N ALA A 125 -1.95 3.30 -10.71
CA ALA A 125 -1.08 4.21 -9.98
C ALA A 125 0.38 3.74 -10.01
N PHE A 126 0.65 2.45 -9.76
CA PHE A 126 2.00 1.89 -9.82
C PHE A 126 2.60 2.01 -11.22
N ALA A 127 1.84 1.69 -12.28
CA ALA A 127 2.32 1.79 -13.66
C ALA A 127 2.64 3.24 -14.07
N ILE A 128 1.80 4.20 -13.65
CA ILE A 128 2.06 5.63 -13.86
C ILE A 128 3.32 6.03 -13.12
N GLY A 129 3.42 5.72 -11.83
CA GLY A 129 4.59 6.01 -11.01
C GLY A 129 5.87 5.47 -11.62
N LEU A 130 5.88 4.19 -12.00
CA LEU A 130 7.05 3.53 -12.58
C LEU A 130 7.46 4.22 -13.87
N THR A 131 6.50 4.51 -14.74
CA THR A 131 6.75 5.18 -16.02
C THR A 131 7.38 6.55 -15.81
N VAL A 132 6.80 7.40 -14.94
CA VAL A 132 7.34 8.74 -14.72
C VAL A 132 8.70 8.72 -14.03
N ASN A 133 8.94 7.75 -13.12
CA ASN A 133 10.25 7.58 -12.50
C ASN A 133 11.33 7.23 -13.52
N LEU A 134 11.03 6.26 -14.40
CA LEU A 134 11.96 5.84 -15.46
C LEU A 134 12.26 6.95 -16.47
N LEU A 135 11.28 7.80 -16.77
CA LEU A 135 11.45 8.94 -17.69
C LEU A 135 12.12 10.15 -17.03
N GLY A 136 12.10 10.23 -15.70
CA GLY A 136 12.58 11.37 -14.92
C GLY A 136 13.86 11.12 -14.11
N ARG A 137 14.48 9.94 -14.24
CA ARG A 137 15.75 9.60 -13.61
C ARG A 137 16.93 10.42 -14.15
N THR A 138 18.07 10.41 -13.46
CA THR A 138 19.34 10.97 -13.95
C THR A 138 19.63 10.49 -15.38
N ASP A 139 20.05 11.42 -16.24
CA ASP A 139 20.29 11.22 -17.68
C ASP A 139 19.05 10.91 -18.54
N ALA A 140 17.84 10.93 -17.99
CA ALA A 140 16.61 10.75 -18.76
C ALA A 140 16.07 12.09 -19.31
N PRO A 141 15.24 12.06 -20.38
CA PRO A 141 14.79 13.27 -21.08
C PRO A 141 13.98 14.25 -20.23
N LEU A 142 13.30 13.77 -19.19
CA LEU A 142 12.48 14.61 -18.31
C LEU A 142 13.22 15.05 -17.04
N CYS A 143 14.52 14.76 -16.91
CA CYS A 143 15.30 15.15 -15.75
C CYS A 143 15.56 16.67 -15.74
N ALA A 144 15.09 17.33 -14.68
CA ALA A 144 15.38 18.72 -14.37
C ALA A 144 15.78 18.85 -12.88
N PRO A 145 17.09 18.83 -12.56
CA PRO A 145 17.55 18.74 -11.16
C PRO A 145 17.13 19.91 -10.26
N GLY A 146 16.92 21.09 -10.85
CA GLY A 146 16.46 22.30 -10.15
C GLY A 146 14.94 22.45 -10.07
N SER A 147 14.16 21.54 -10.65
CA SER A 147 12.70 21.61 -10.64
C SER A 147 12.13 21.40 -9.23
N ALA A 148 11.08 22.15 -8.89
CA ALA A 148 10.34 21.92 -7.65
C ALA A 148 9.47 20.65 -7.71
N ILE A 149 9.09 20.22 -8.92
CA ILE A 149 8.38 18.96 -9.15
C ILE A 149 9.40 17.93 -9.63
N GLN A 150 9.68 16.95 -8.77
CA GLN A 150 10.55 15.82 -9.09
C GLN A 150 9.70 14.61 -9.47
N TRP A 151 10.05 13.94 -10.57
CA TRP A 151 9.33 12.73 -11.00
C TRP A 151 9.47 11.58 -10.00
N HIS A 152 10.58 11.54 -9.27
CA HIS A 152 10.77 10.63 -8.14
C HIS A 152 9.78 10.92 -6.99
N ALA A 153 9.44 12.19 -6.76
CA ALA A 153 8.41 12.55 -5.78
C ALA A 153 7.01 12.09 -6.24
N VAL A 154 6.73 12.12 -7.55
CA VAL A 154 5.48 11.56 -8.10
C VAL A 154 5.44 10.04 -7.93
N TRP A 155 6.57 9.36 -8.09
CA TRP A 155 6.70 7.93 -7.81
C TRP A 155 6.28 7.60 -6.38
N HIS A 156 6.81 8.30 -5.36
CA HIS A 156 6.43 8.08 -3.95
C HIS A 156 4.93 8.20 -3.71
N VAL A 157 4.30 9.24 -4.25
CA VAL A 157 2.87 9.47 -4.06
C VAL A 157 2.05 8.39 -4.77
N ALA A 158 2.44 8.02 -5.99
CA ALA A 158 1.73 7.04 -6.79
C ALA A 158 1.82 5.62 -6.20
N THR A 159 2.99 5.20 -5.72
CA THR A 159 3.19 3.92 -5.05
C THR A 159 2.50 3.87 -3.68
N ALA A 160 2.55 4.96 -2.89
CA ALA A 160 1.79 5.07 -1.65
C ALA A 160 0.28 4.92 -1.90
N ALA A 161 -0.24 5.59 -2.94
CA ALA A 161 -1.63 5.43 -3.37
C ALA A 161 -1.93 3.98 -3.81
N ALA A 162 -1.01 3.33 -4.51
CA ALA A 162 -1.16 1.93 -4.92
C ALA A 162 -1.27 0.98 -3.72
N LEU A 163 -0.39 1.14 -2.73
CA LEU A 163 -0.40 0.35 -1.49
C LEU A 163 -1.70 0.58 -0.69
N GLY A 164 -2.17 1.84 -0.62
CA GLY A 164 -3.43 2.20 0.01
C GLY A 164 -4.65 1.61 -0.70
N ALA A 165 -4.68 1.66 -2.04
CA ALA A 165 -5.74 1.10 -2.86
C ALA A 165 -5.81 -0.44 -2.74
N TRP A 166 -4.64 -1.10 -2.73
CA TRP A 166 -4.55 -2.54 -2.47
C TRP A 166 -5.09 -2.88 -1.08
N ALA A 167 -4.65 -2.17 -0.03
CA ALA A 167 -5.14 -2.39 1.33
C ALA A 167 -6.66 -2.20 1.41
N TRP A 168 -7.21 -1.15 0.79
CA TRP A 168 -8.65 -0.91 0.76
C TRP A 168 -9.42 -2.05 0.09
N GLY A 169 -8.96 -2.49 -1.08
CA GLY A 169 -9.60 -3.55 -1.87
C GLY A 169 -9.52 -4.92 -1.22
N ALA A 170 -8.34 -5.29 -0.71
CA ALA A 170 -8.04 -6.62 -0.18
C ALA A 170 -8.37 -6.78 1.30
N LEU A 171 -8.11 -5.77 2.13
CA LEU A 171 -8.27 -5.84 3.58
C LEU A 171 -9.64 -5.34 4.06
N GLY A 172 -10.30 -4.49 3.25
CA GLY A 172 -11.62 -3.92 3.58
C GLY A 172 -12.82 -4.86 3.43
N GLN A 173 -12.68 -6.01 2.78
CA GLN A 173 -13.79 -6.97 2.58
C GLN A 173 -14.25 -7.61 3.91
N LYS A 174 -13.30 -8.03 4.75
CA LYS A 174 -13.60 -8.77 6.00
C LYS A 174 -14.47 -7.96 6.98
N VAL A 175 -14.33 -6.63 6.98
CA VAL A 175 -15.14 -5.74 7.84
C VAL A 175 -16.60 -5.72 7.35
N ARG A 176 -16.82 -5.74 6.03
CA ARG A 176 -18.17 -5.70 5.46
C ARG A 176 -18.92 -7.01 5.61
N ASP A 177 -18.24 -8.14 5.35
CA ASP A 177 -18.87 -9.45 5.51
C ASP A 177 -19.37 -9.63 6.96
N PHE A 178 -18.55 -9.24 7.94
CA PHE A 178 -18.96 -9.28 9.35
C PHE A 178 -20.16 -8.37 9.66
N ASP A 179 -20.17 -7.13 9.16
CA ASP A 179 -21.31 -6.21 9.34
C ASP A 179 -22.58 -6.70 8.65
N GLN A 180 -22.46 -7.34 7.47
CA GLN A 180 -23.58 -7.89 6.72
C GLN A 180 -24.16 -9.12 7.42
N THR A 181 -23.31 -10.07 7.84
CA THR A 181 -23.73 -11.21 8.67
C THR A 181 -24.43 -10.76 9.93
N ARG A 182 -23.90 -9.74 10.64
CA ARG A 182 -24.54 -9.21 11.85
C ARG A 182 -25.90 -8.58 11.58
N ARG A 183 -26.10 -7.90 10.43
CA ARG A 183 -27.41 -7.35 10.05
C ARG A 183 -28.41 -8.44 9.69
N THR A 184 -28.00 -9.42 8.88
CA THR A 184 -28.87 -10.50 8.43
C THR A 184 -29.29 -11.40 9.59
N TYR A 185 -28.36 -11.84 10.43
CA TYR A 185 -28.68 -12.76 11.54
C TYR A 185 -29.06 -12.05 12.86
N GLY A 186 -28.65 -10.80 13.04
CA GLY A 186 -29.00 -10.01 14.23
C GLY A 186 -30.32 -9.26 14.10
N GLY A 187 -30.80 -9.00 12.87
CA GLY A 187 -32.12 -8.40 12.63
C GLY A 187 -33.27 -9.37 12.88
N ASP A 188 -33.11 -10.62 12.46
CA ASP A 188 -34.16 -11.65 12.57
C ASP A 188 -34.39 -12.14 14.02
N ALA A 189 -33.40 -11.97 14.89
CA ALA A 189 -33.51 -12.30 16.32
C ALA A 189 -34.36 -11.29 17.12
N VAL A 190 -34.62 -10.09 16.58
CA VAL A 190 -35.44 -9.07 17.26
C VAL A 190 -36.91 -9.12 16.82
N GLN A 191 -37.23 -9.71 15.67
CA GLN A 191 -38.61 -9.79 15.17
C GLN A 191 -39.37 -11.08 15.54
N SER A 192 -38.70 -12.11 16.09
CA SER A 192 -39.31 -13.43 16.36
C SER A 192 -39.73 -13.67 17.82
N HIS A 193 -39.85 -12.62 18.65
CA HIS A 193 -40.34 -12.71 20.04
C HIS A 193 -41.60 -11.86 20.31
N GLY A 194 -42.46 -11.69 19.29
CA GLY A 194 -43.66 -10.85 19.40
C GLY A 194 -44.97 -11.43 18.86
N ALA A 195 -45.00 -12.64 18.32
CA ALA A 195 -46.23 -13.22 17.78
C ALA A 195 -46.49 -14.61 18.37
N ASP A 196 -47.72 -14.77 18.85
CA ASP A 196 -48.44 -16.01 19.12
C ASP A 196 -48.22 -16.69 20.47
N VAL A 197 -48.74 -16.05 21.53
CA VAL A 197 -49.30 -16.77 22.68
C VAL A 197 -50.81 -16.91 22.44
N PRO A 198 -51.35 -18.12 22.18
CA PRO A 198 -52.79 -18.32 22.10
C PRO A 198 -53.38 -18.05 23.49
N ALA A 199 -54.37 -17.16 23.55
CA ALA A 199 -55.20 -17.02 24.74
C ALA A 199 -55.95 -18.34 24.94
N GLY A 200 -55.51 -19.12 25.93
CA GLY A 200 -56.22 -20.31 26.37
C GLY A 200 -57.49 -19.91 27.10
N ASP A 201 -58.60 -20.46 26.64
CA ASP A 201 -59.91 -20.36 27.28
C ASP A 201 -59.83 -20.87 28.73
N ALA A 202 -60.17 -19.99 29.67
CA ALA A 202 -60.46 -20.34 31.05
C ALA A 202 -61.97 -20.32 31.25
N TYR A 203 -62.49 -21.49 31.67
CA TYR A 203 -63.78 -21.83 32.29
C TYR A 203 -64.84 -20.73 32.45
#